data_AF-A0A927X868-F1
#
_entry.id   AF-A0A927X868-F1
#
_cell.length_a   1.000
_cell.length_b   1.000
_cell.length_c   1.000
_cell.angle_alpha   90.00
_cell.angle_beta   90.00
_cell.angle_gamma   90.00
#
_symmetry.space_group_name_H-M   'P 1'
#
loop_
_entity.id
_entity.type
_entity.pdbx_description
1 polymer ?
#
loop_
_entity_poly.entity_id
_entity_poly.type
_entity_poly.pdbx_seq_one_letter_code
_entity_poly.pdbx_strand_id
1 'polypeptide(L)'
;MIYITGDTHGLIDFEKLNYFNSGYYSKKDVLIILGDAGIVWSRETLDDYIRKFNFLGITVIYIDGNHENFHLLECFPIVERFGAKMHYLDNNVYHVLRGEIMTINDLKFLCIGGAISIDKKYRKIGLSYWPEEEIMDEDINNAISNLKKVNFKVDYVLTHCCDSKTVSNEFGYTPDICNAKLNFIDKLVDYKYWYFGHYHVDRIIDNKKRCFYDNILEIKKEYRGNKNKKYNSPAYFIEDIRHCKYVSNAPYLYSKFNYNTKIVEEDLPEWYVHGRFHKRWGYISSKGIVNIKYYPNMWINHYLRDDDLKIIYDDGFKIHVDGYDIVEMILAIEKYNNVDLTYLKKKVNFKAAFYNYYHKEDLDFEEVSNAFKEVSNDKEIEEKIMELIHKVNEKEKYLPNAAEYVMDSYLSDEIFKKETGFYQKTTDELYSLLEMEIKKMKEEKIWRYSY
;
A
#
# COMPACT_ATOMS: atom_id res chain seq x y z
N MET A 1 -7.78 7.58 -8.13
CA MET A 1 -7.59 9.05 -8.09
C MET A 1 -6.69 9.46 -9.24
N ILE A 2 -6.63 10.75 -9.56
CA ILE A 2 -5.74 11.27 -10.62
C ILE A 2 -4.85 12.33 -9.98
N TYR A 3 -3.55 12.24 -10.21
CA TYR A 3 -2.53 13.15 -9.72
C TYR A 3 -1.80 13.78 -10.91
N ILE A 4 -1.41 15.04 -10.80
CA ILE A 4 -0.67 15.75 -11.85
C ILE A 4 0.56 16.43 -11.24
N THR A 5 1.70 16.30 -11.93
CA THR A 5 2.97 16.99 -11.61
C THR A 5 3.77 17.24 -12.89
N GLY A 6 4.89 17.93 -12.80
CA GLY A 6 5.78 18.22 -13.93
C GLY A 6 7.19 17.68 -13.70
N ASP A 7 7.90 17.49 -14.81
CA ASP A 7 9.37 17.55 -14.91
C ASP A 7 10.10 16.79 -13.78
N THR A 8 10.26 15.48 -13.94
CA THR A 8 11.01 14.65 -12.99
C THR A 8 12.47 14.46 -13.38
N HIS A 9 12.81 14.70 -14.65
CA HIS A 9 14.16 14.60 -15.20
C HIS A 9 14.85 13.27 -14.83
N GLY A 10 14.09 12.17 -14.96
CA GLY A 10 14.48 10.84 -14.54
C GLY A 10 14.50 10.75 -13.02
N LEU A 11 15.72 10.64 -12.46
CA LEU A 11 15.92 10.56 -11.01
C LEU A 11 16.38 11.87 -10.37
N ILE A 12 16.58 12.94 -11.15
CA ILE A 12 17.10 14.22 -10.64
C ILE A 12 16.07 14.87 -9.71
N ASP A 13 14.82 14.99 -10.17
CA ASP A 13 13.74 15.61 -9.39
C ASP A 13 12.75 14.56 -8.85
N PHE A 14 13.14 13.29 -8.81
CA PHE A 14 12.26 12.18 -8.44
C PHE A 14 11.80 12.22 -6.98
N GLU A 15 12.52 12.90 -6.10
CA GLU A 15 12.18 12.97 -4.68
C GLU A 15 10.78 13.57 -4.43
N LYS A 16 10.27 14.42 -5.32
CA LYS A 16 8.89 14.94 -5.23
C LYS A 16 7.86 13.80 -5.26
N LEU A 17 8.17 12.70 -5.95
CA LEU A 17 7.32 11.50 -6.03
C LEU A 17 7.38 10.61 -4.79
N ASN A 18 8.25 10.90 -3.82
CA ASN A 18 8.22 10.22 -2.51
C ASN A 18 6.88 10.40 -1.79
N TYR A 19 6.07 11.37 -2.21
CA TYR A 19 4.66 11.48 -1.86
C TYR A 19 3.90 10.15 -2.02
N PHE A 20 4.22 9.36 -3.04
CA PHE A 20 3.57 8.07 -3.32
C PHE A 20 4.13 6.89 -2.52
N ASN A 21 5.28 7.06 -1.84
CA ASN A 21 5.93 5.98 -1.09
C ASN A 21 5.19 5.59 0.21
N SER A 22 4.10 6.28 0.56
CA SER A 22 3.31 5.98 1.76
C SER A 22 2.52 4.65 1.67
N GLY A 23 2.45 4.02 0.50
CA GLY A 23 1.82 2.70 0.31
C GLY A 23 0.28 2.69 0.31
N TYR A 24 -0.35 3.84 0.08
CA TYR A 24 -1.82 3.97 0.01
C TYR A 24 -2.36 4.02 -1.43
N TYR A 25 -1.51 3.83 -2.42
CA TYR A 25 -1.84 3.94 -3.84
C TYR A 25 -1.89 2.56 -4.49
N SER A 26 -2.69 2.47 -5.54
CA SER A 26 -2.82 1.25 -6.33
C SER A 26 -2.66 1.55 -7.81
N LYS A 27 -2.58 0.50 -8.63
CA LYS A 27 -2.59 0.63 -10.08
C LYS A 27 -3.90 1.23 -10.65
N LYS A 28 -4.96 1.39 -9.82
CA LYS A 28 -6.19 2.10 -10.19
C LYS A 28 -6.05 3.63 -10.04
N ASP A 29 -5.06 4.09 -9.29
CA ASP A 29 -4.68 5.49 -9.20
C ASP A 29 -3.75 5.82 -10.37
N VAL A 30 -3.82 7.07 -10.85
CA VAL A 30 -3.04 7.54 -11.99
C VAL A 30 -2.25 8.78 -11.59
N LEU A 31 -0.94 8.75 -11.82
CA LEU A 31 -0.07 9.91 -11.83
C LEU A 31 0.18 10.31 -13.28
N ILE A 32 -0.05 11.57 -13.62
CA ILE A 32 0.27 12.17 -14.91
C ILE A 32 1.43 13.15 -14.75
N ILE A 33 2.50 12.95 -15.54
CA ILE A 33 3.69 13.82 -15.56
C ILE A 33 3.68 14.66 -16.84
N LEU A 34 3.82 15.99 -16.69
CA LEU A 34 3.66 16.98 -17.75
C LEU A 34 4.96 17.26 -18.53
N GLY A 35 5.54 16.21 -19.08
CA GLY A 35 6.79 16.28 -19.84
C GLY A 35 8.02 16.13 -18.97
N ASP A 36 9.16 15.95 -19.64
CA ASP A 36 10.48 15.71 -19.06
C ASP A 36 10.42 14.73 -17.88
N ALA A 37 9.71 13.62 -18.10
CA ALA A 37 9.70 12.54 -17.13
C ALA A 37 11.11 11.95 -17.01
N GLY A 38 11.86 11.95 -18.11
CA GLY A 38 13.24 11.52 -18.22
C GLY A 38 13.41 10.03 -17.96
N ILE A 39 12.32 9.25 -18.10
CA ILE A 39 12.30 7.79 -17.90
C ILE A 39 13.07 7.11 -19.03
N VAL A 40 12.81 7.54 -20.27
CA VAL A 40 13.41 6.96 -21.48
C VAL A 40 14.51 7.88 -21.97
N TRP A 41 15.70 7.76 -21.38
CA TRP A 41 16.85 8.60 -21.73
C TRP A 41 17.97 7.83 -22.44
N SER A 42 18.38 6.69 -21.89
CA SER A 42 19.44 5.85 -22.45
C SER A 42 19.17 4.38 -22.17
N ARG A 43 19.71 3.47 -23.00
CA ARG A 43 19.60 2.02 -22.75
C ARG A 43 20.23 1.59 -21.42
N GLU A 44 21.24 2.33 -20.94
CA GLU A 44 21.96 2.02 -19.72
C GLU A 44 21.13 2.32 -18.46
N THR A 45 20.31 3.37 -18.50
CA THR A 45 19.50 3.83 -17.35
C THR A 45 18.05 3.35 -17.38
N LEU A 46 17.58 2.88 -18.54
CA LEU A 46 16.17 2.60 -18.82
C LEU A 46 15.53 1.66 -17.79
N ASP A 47 16.14 0.49 -17.56
CA ASP A 47 15.59 -0.53 -16.67
C ASP A 47 15.51 -0.04 -15.22
N ASP A 48 16.53 0.69 -14.75
CA ASP A 48 16.54 1.22 -13.38
C ASP A 48 15.46 2.31 -13.19
N TYR A 49 15.33 3.20 -14.18
CA TYR A 49 14.36 4.28 -14.13
C TYR A 49 12.94 3.73 -14.17
N ILE A 50 12.60 2.88 -15.14
CA ILE A 50 11.29 2.21 -15.21
C ILE A 50 10.97 1.50 -13.90
N ARG A 51 11.94 0.77 -13.33
CA ARG A 51 11.78 0.09 -12.05
C ARG A 51 11.47 1.06 -10.90
N LYS A 52 12.14 2.21 -10.82
CA LYS A 52 11.87 3.24 -9.80
C LYS A 52 10.45 3.79 -9.90
N PHE A 53 9.96 4.09 -11.10
CA PHE A 53 8.58 4.56 -11.29
C PHE A 53 7.56 3.46 -11.01
N ASN A 54 7.85 2.20 -11.36
CA ASN A 54 7.01 1.05 -11.00
C ASN A 54 6.87 0.89 -9.47
N PHE A 55 7.94 1.14 -8.70
CA PHE A 55 7.92 1.03 -7.24
C PHE A 55 7.00 2.04 -6.54
N LEU A 56 6.52 3.09 -7.23
CA LEU A 56 5.53 4.01 -6.68
C LEU A 56 4.17 3.33 -6.44
N GLY A 57 3.90 2.16 -7.06
CA GLY A 57 2.66 1.40 -6.87
C GLY A 57 1.42 2.02 -7.54
N ILE A 58 1.60 3.12 -8.28
CA ILE A 58 0.56 3.90 -8.98
C ILE A 58 0.76 3.81 -10.49
N THR A 59 -0.31 3.81 -11.30
CA THR A 59 -0.14 3.90 -12.75
C THR A 59 0.48 5.24 -13.12
N VAL A 60 1.65 5.21 -13.78
CA VAL A 60 2.36 6.41 -14.25
C VAL A 60 2.07 6.59 -15.73
N ILE A 61 1.59 7.76 -16.09
CA ILE A 61 1.39 8.19 -17.48
C ILE A 61 2.15 9.49 -17.65
N TYR A 62 2.86 9.67 -18.75
CA TYR A 62 3.49 10.95 -19.04
C TYR A 62 3.25 11.34 -20.49
N ILE A 63 3.11 12.64 -20.72
CA ILE A 63 3.39 13.25 -22.02
C ILE A 63 4.90 13.46 -22.11
N ASP A 64 5.50 13.34 -23.27
CA ASP A 64 6.90 13.69 -23.46
C ASP A 64 7.15 15.20 -23.33
N GLY A 65 8.38 15.57 -22.97
CA GLY A 65 8.87 16.94 -23.09
C GLY A 65 10.02 17.02 -24.09
N ASN A 66 10.92 17.98 -23.91
CA ASN A 66 12.08 18.16 -24.79
C ASN A 66 13.37 17.45 -24.27
N HIS A 67 13.26 16.70 -23.17
CA HIS A 67 14.30 15.87 -22.59
C HIS A 67 13.87 14.39 -22.49
N GLU A 68 13.52 13.80 -23.63
CA GLU A 68 13.29 12.37 -23.81
C GLU A 68 14.11 11.83 -25.00
N ASN A 69 14.38 10.52 -25.02
CA ASN A 69 15.04 9.87 -26.15
C ASN A 69 14.00 9.29 -27.12
N PHE A 70 13.64 10.09 -28.14
CA PHE A 70 12.58 9.75 -29.10
C PHE A 70 12.88 8.48 -29.90
N HIS A 71 14.13 8.25 -30.30
CA HIS A 71 14.50 7.01 -31.00
C HIS A 71 14.27 5.75 -30.14
N LEU A 72 14.56 5.81 -28.83
CA LEU A 72 14.27 4.69 -27.93
C LEU A 72 12.78 4.58 -27.64
N LEU A 73 12.09 5.71 -27.50
CA LEU A 73 10.67 5.76 -27.21
C LEU A 73 9.83 5.07 -28.30
N GLU A 74 10.18 5.30 -29.58
CA GLU A 74 9.56 4.65 -30.74
C GLU A 74 9.81 3.13 -30.84
N CYS A 75 10.76 2.59 -30.06
CA CYS A 75 10.99 1.14 -30.01
C CYS A 75 9.98 0.40 -29.12
N PHE A 76 9.18 1.12 -28.31
CA PHE A 76 8.21 0.50 -27.41
C PHE A 76 6.90 0.15 -28.14
N PRO A 77 6.25 -0.96 -27.76
CA PRO A 77 4.99 -1.35 -28.39
C PRO A 77 3.89 -0.33 -28.07
N ILE A 78 3.09 0.01 -29.09
CA ILE A 78 1.91 0.84 -28.92
C ILE A 78 0.73 -0.04 -28.46
N VAL A 79 0.06 0.40 -27.40
CA VAL A 79 -1.17 -0.21 -26.86
C VAL A 79 -2.28 0.83 -26.79
N GLU A 80 -3.53 0.38 -26.76
CA GLU A 80 -4.67 1.24 -26.46
C GLU A 80 -5.01 1.13 -24.97
N ARG A 81 -4.96 2.25 -24.24
CA ARG A 81 -5.30 2.30 -22.82
C ARG A 81 -5.91 3.65 -22.50
N PHE A 82 -6.87 3.68 -21.57
CA PHE A 82 -7.60 4.90 -21.22
C PHE A 82 -8.22 5.63 -22.45
N GLY A 83 -8.58 4.89 -23.49
CA GLY A 83 -9.14 5.44 -24.74
C GLY A 83 -8.14 6.20 -25.62
N ALA A 84 -6.84 6.07 -25.37
CA ALA A 84 -5.76 6.71 -26.11
C ALA A 84 -4.67 5.69 -26.50
N LYS A 85 -3.95 5.98 -27.58
CA LYS A 85 -2.74 5.23 -27.96
C LYS A 85 -1.57 5.64 -27.08
N MET A 86 -0.82 4.66 -26.58
CA MET A 86 0.30 4.87 -25.68
C MET A 86 1.43 3.90 -25.98
N HIS A 87 2.69 4.32 -25.82
CA HIS A 87 3.79 3.39 -25.67
C HIS A 87 3.68 2.70 -24.31
N TYR A 88 3.73 1.37 -24.32
CA TYR A 88 3.83 0.56 -23.10
C TYR A 88 5.30 0.33 -22.77
N LEU A 89 5.76 0.94 -21.67
CA LEU A 89 7.16 0.84 -21.25
C LEU A 89 7.38 -0.43 -20.44
N ASP A 90 6.67 -0.56 -19.31
CA ASP A 90 6.61 -1.77 -18.50
C ASP A 90 5.52 -1.64 -17.43
N ASN A 91 4.90 -2.77 -17.09
CA ASN A 91 3.92 -2.96 -16.02
C ASN A 91 2.83 -1.87 -15.92
N ASN A 92 3.08 -0.79 -15.18
CA ASN A 92 2.12 0.31 -14.99
C ASN A 92 2.64 1.68 -15.44
N VAL A 93 3.65 1.73 -16.32
CA VAL A 93 4.25 2.96 -16.86
C VAL A 93 3.95 3.09 -18.36
N TYR A 94 3.42 4.26 -18.75
CA TYR A 94 2.98 4.55 -20.12
C TYR A 94 3.41 5.94 -20.56
N HIS A 95 3.74 6.05 -21.84
CA HIS A 95 3.90 7.33 -22.52
C HIS A 95 2.73 7.53 -23.49
N VAL A 96 1.97 8.61 -23.35
CA VAL A 96 0.83 8.87 -24.25
C VAL A 96 1.30 9.52 -25.55
N LEU A 97 0.80 9.02 -26.68
CA LEU A 97 1.14 9.62 -27.97
C LEU A 97 0.54 11.02 -28.10
N ARG A 98 1.27 11.92 -28.75
CA ARG A 98 0.87 13.32 -28.90
C ARG A 98 -0.43 13.43 -29.72
N GLY A 99 -1.31 14.34 -29.27
CA GLY A 99 -2.62 14.58 -29.87
C GLY A 99 -3.70 13.56 -29.50
N GLU A 100 -3.40 12.57 -28.66
CA GLU A 100 -4.40 11.65 -28.15
C GLU A 100 -5.27 12.31 -27.05
N ILE A 101 -6.49 11.79 -26.90
CA ILE A 101 -7.40 12.19 -25.82
C ILE A 101 -7.60 11.01 -24.87
N MET A 102 -7.04 11.13 -23.68
CA MET A 102 -7.16 10.14 -22.63
C MET A 102 -8.45 10.37 -21.81
N THR A 103 -9.12 9.29 -21.42
CA THR A 103 -10.29 9.32 -20.54
C THR A 103 -10.03 8.54 -19.26
N ILE A 104 -10.03 9.24 -18.12
CA ILE A 104 -9.88 8.64 -16.79
C ILE A 104 -11.00 9.18 -15.89
N ASN A 105 -11.77 8.30 -15.26
CA ASN A 105 -12.89 8.68 -14.37
C ASN A 105 -13.88 9.67 -15.03
N ASP A 106 -14.23 9.42 -16.29
CA ASP A 106 -15.11 10.27 -17.13
C ASP A 106 -14.57 11.67 -17.46
N LEU A 107 -13.34 11.98 -17.05
CA LEU A 107 -12.64 13.22 -17.40
C LEU A 107 -11.82 13.01 -18.67
N LYS A 108 -11.90 13.96 -19.59
CA LYS A 108 -11.15 13.94 -20.86
C LYS A 108 -9.93 14.84 -20.79
N PHE A 109 -8.78 14.30 -21.15
CA PHE A 109 -7.48 14.95 -21.15
C PHE A 109 -6.93 14.95 -22.58
N LEU A 110 -6.83 16.13 -23.21
CA LEU A 110 -6.05 16.27 -24.44
C LEU A 110 -4.56 16.30 -24.06
N CYS A 111 -3.76 15.43 -24.68
CA CYS A 111 -2.34 15.28 -24.35
C CYS A 111 -1.47 15.71 -25.53
N ILE A 112 -0.63 16.74 -25.36
CA ILE A 112 0.33 17.20 -26.39
C ILE A 112 1.67 17.47 -25.73
N GLY A 113 2.59 16.51 -25.81
CA GLY A 113 3.98 16.66 -25.38
C GLY A 113 4.81 17.56 -26.31
N GLY A 114 6.09 17.70 -25.99
CA GLY A 114 7.08 18.43 -26.80
C GLY A 114 7.26 19.90 -26.44
N ALA A 115 8.47 20.40 -26.71
CA ALA A 115 8.88 21.79 -26.58
C ALA A 115 10.18 22.05 -27.38
N ILE A 116 10.53 23.31 -27.61
CA ILE A 116 11.84 23.64 -28.19
C ILE A 116 12.91 23.67 -27.11
N SER A 117 13.99 22.99 -27.41
CA SER A 117 15.17 22.98 -26.57
C SER A 117 16.07 24.19 -26.77
N ILE A 118 16.19 25.01 -25.73
CA ILE A 118 17.07 26.18 -25.70
C ILE A 118 18.55 25.77 -25.73
N ASP A 119 18.85 24.61 -25.14
CA ASP A 119 20.20 24.05 -25.03
C ASP A 119 20.64 23.26 -26.27
N LYS A 120 19.79 23.15 -27.31
CA LYS A 120 20.05 22.31 -28.50
C LYS A 120 21.39 22.59 -29.19
N LYS A 121 21.87 23.84 -29.12
CA LYS A 121 23.18 24.25 -29.65
C LYS A 121 24.38 23.56 -28.99
N TYR A 122 24.20 22.99 -27.80
CA TYR A 122 25.23 22.27 -27.04
C TYR A 122 25.02 20.75 -27.04
N ARG A 123 23.95 20.25 -27.68
CA ARG A 123 23.61 18.83 -27.74
C ARG A 123 23.92 18.23 -29.11
N LYS A 124 23.95 16.89 -29.18
CA LYS A 124 24.29 16.14 -30.39
C LYS A 124 23.04 15.45 -30.95
N ILE A 125 22.71 15.74 -32.21
CA ILE A 125 21.58 15.13 -32.92
C ILE A 125 21.68 13.59 -32.85
N GLY A 126 20.59 12.94 -32.46
CA GLY A 126 20.46 11.48 -32.36
C GLY A 126 21.13 10.83 -31.15
N LEU A 127 21.83 11.62 -30.31
CA LEU A 127 22.47 11.13 -29.09
C LEU A 127 21.92 11.81 -27.84
N SER A 128 21.88 13.13 -27.86
CA SER A 128 21.38 13.92 -26.74
C SER A 128 20.36 14.96 -27.16
N TYR A 129 20.08 15.14 -28.45
CA TYR A 129 19.02 16.00 -28.98
C TYR A 129 18.31 15.30 -30.13
N TRP A 130 16.99 15.46 -30.21
CA TRP A 130 16.15 14.92 -31.27
C TRP A 130 15.28 16.04 -31.84
N PRO A 131 15.24 16.25 -33.18
CA PRO A 131 14.28 17.17 -33.78
C PRO A 131 12.83 16.89 -33.38
N GLU A 132 12.51 15.62 -33.10
CA GLU A 132 11.22 15.13 -32.62
C GLU A 132 10.81 15.70 -31.25
N GLU A 133 11.71 16.34 -30.51
CA GLU A 133 11.39 17.11 -29.30
C GLU A 133 10.37 18.22 -29.57
N GLU A 134 10.40 18.82 -30.77
CA GLU A 134 9.49 19.90 -31.15
C GLU A 134 8.10 19.35 -31.49
N ILE A 135 7.05 20.13 -31.22
CA ILE A 135 5.67 19.78 -31.60
C ILE A 135 5.56 19.82 -33.12
N MET A 136 5.23 18.70 -33.76
CA MET A 136 5.12 18.56 -35.21
C MET A 136 3.70 18.87 -35.71
N ASP A 137 3.54 19.09 -37.02
CA ASP A 137 2.21 19.38 -37.60
C ASP A 137 1.30 18.14 -37.54
N GLU A 138 1.90 16.96 -37.64
CA GLU A 138 1.25 15.66 -37.47
C GLU A 138 0.62 15.53 -36.07
N ASP A 139 1.31 16.02 -35.02
CA ASP A 139 0.80 16.02 -33.64
C ASP A 139 -0.48 16.86 -33.53
N ILE A 140 -0.47 18.06 -34.14
CA ILE A 140 -1.61 18.97 -34.17
C ILE A 140 -2.75 18.39 -35.02
N ASN A 141 -2.44 17.76 -36.15
CA ASN A 141 -3.43 17.09 -36.98
C ASN A 141 -4.10 15.91 -36.26
N ASN A 142 -3.32 15.13 -35.50
CA ASN A 142 -3.85 14.06 -34.66
C ASN A 142 -4.77 14.63 -33.57
N ALA A 143 -4.33 15.69 -32.88
CA ALA A 143 -5.13 16.40 -31.88
C ALA A 143 -6.47 16.86 -32.46
N ILE A 144 -6.46 17.54 -33.62
CA ILE A 144 -7.68 18.01 -34.30
C ILE A 144 -8.61 16.84 -34.64
N SER A 145 -8.07 15.73 -35.17
CA SER A 145 -8.84 14.54 -35.53
C SER A 145 -9.54 13.94 -34.31
N ASN A 146 -8.85 13.83 -33.17
CA ASN A 146 -9.41 13.32 -31.94
C ASN A 146 -10.39 14.31 -31.29
N LEU A 147 -10.11 15.62 -31.35
CA LEU A 147 -11.00 16.67 -30.85
C LEU A 147 -12.34 16.69 -31.58
N LYS A 148 -12.38 16.45 -32.90
CA LYS A 148 -13.62 16.31 -33.67
C LYS A 148 -14.54 15.22 -33.09
N LYS A 149 -13.98 14.10 -32.63
CA LYS A 149 -14.74 12.98 -32.04
C LYS A 149 -15.40 13.34 -30.71
N VAL A 150 -14.91 14.38 -30.03
CA VAL A 150 -15.43 14.86 -28.75
C VAL A 150 -16.02 16.28 -28.83
N ASN A 151 -16.37 16.73 -30.04
CA ASN A 151 -16.95 18.05 -30.30
C ASN A 151 -16.10 19.21 -29.77
N PHE A 152 -14.77 19.09 -29.89
CA PHE A 152 -13.79 20.09 -29.44
C PHE A 152 -13.90 20.46 -27.96
N LYS A 153 -14.44 19.57 -27.13
CA LYS A 153 -14.64 19.79 -25.71
C LYS A 153 -13.93 18.74 -24.87
N VAL A 154 -13.03 19.20 -24.01
CA VAL A 154 -12.30 18.37 -23.05
C VAL A 154 -12.34 18.99 -21.66
N ASP A 155 -11.99 18.23 -20.62
CA ASP A 155 -11.90 18.79 -19.27
C ASP A 155 -10.54 19.45 -19.05
N TYR A 156 -9.48 18.78 -19.49
CA TYR A 156 -8.10 19.21 -19.32
C TYR A 156 -7.34 19.23 -20.65
N VAL A 157 -6.49 20.23 -20.82
CA VAL A 157 -5.41 20.26 -21.81
C VAL A 157 -4.10 20.07 -21.06
N LEU A 158 -3.33 19.04 -21.42
CA LEU A 158 -2.05 18.69 -20.80
C LEU A 158 -0.95 18.87 -21.83
N THR A 159 0.00 19.75 -21.54
CA THR A 159 1.13 20.04 -22.43
C THR A 159 2.44 20.15 -21.68
N HIS A 160 3.59 20.03 -22.36
CA HIS A 160 4.86 20.29 -21.70
C HIS A 160 5.17 21.79 -21.66
N CYS A 161 5.24 22.46 -22.82
CA CYS A 161 5.28 23.93 -22.90
C CYS A 161 3.87 24.56 -22.92
N CYS A 162 3.74 25.87 -23.19
CA CYS A 162 2.44 26.58 -23.15
C CYS A 162 2.26 27.52 -24.36
N ASP A 163 1.08 28.14 -24.49
CA ASP A 163 0.75 29.05 -25.59
C ASP A 163 1.59 30.34 -25.56
N SER A 164 1.76 30.97 -26.73
CA SER A 164 2.61 32.15 -26.89
C SER A 164 2.30 33.31 -25.93
N LYS A 165 1.02 33.54 -25.61
CA LYS A 165 0.64 34.66 -24.75
C LYS A 165 1.06 34.40 -23.32
N THR A 166 0.81 33.19 -22.82
CA THR A 166 1.21 32.78 -21.46
C THR A 166 2.73 32.81 -21.33
N VAL A 167 3.45 32.25 -22.29
CA VAL A 167 4.92 32.21 -22.28
C VAL A 167 5.55 33.61 -22.24
N SER A 168 5.09 34.51 -23.12
CA SER A 168 5.60 35.87 -23.17
C SER A 168 5.26 36.68 -21.91
N ASN A 169 4.01 36.61 -21.43
CA ASN A 169 3.56 37.52 -20.39
C ASN A 169 3.99 37.08 -18.98
N GLU A 170 3.99 35.77 -18.74
CA GLU A 170 4.19 35.23 -17.39
C GLU A 170 5.65 34.86 -17.15
N PHE A 171 6.35 34.40 -18.18
CA PHE A 171 7.72 33.91 -18.05
C PHE A 171 8.76 34.81 -18.73
N GLY A 172 8.33 35.78 -19.55
CA GLY A 172 9.23 36.72 -20.24
C GLY A 172 10.06 36.08 -21.35
N TYR A 173 9.73 34.86 -21.77
CA TYR A 173 10.41 34.17 -22.86
C TYR A 173 9.84 34.60 -24.21
N THR A 174 10.70 34.58 -25.24
CA THR A 174 10.25 34.81 -26.62
C THR A 174 9.53 33.57 -27.11
N PRO A 175 8.24 33.66 -27.49
CA PRO A 175 7.51 32.49 -27.98
C PRO A 175 8.08 31.94 -29.28
N ASP A 176 8.01 30.63 -29.43
CA ASP A 176 8.47 29.89 -30.59
C ASP A 176 7.33 29.20 -31.36
N ILE A 177 7.69 28.34 -32.32
CA ILE A 177 6.72 27.64 -33.16
C ILE A 177 5.87 26.63 -32.39
N CYS A 178 6.40 25.95 -31.36
CA CYS A 178 5.62 25.07 -30.50
C CYS A 178 4.58 25.89 -29.73
N ASN A 179 4.97 27.05 -29.18
CA ASN A 179 4.03 27.93 -28.51
C ASN A 179 2.95 28.46 -29.45
N ALA A 180 3.29 28.74 -30.72
CA ALA A 180 2.34 29.17 -31.74
C ALA A 180 1.32 28.07 -32.09
N LYS A 181 1.76 26.81 -32.19
CA LYS A 181 0.89 25.65 -32.38
C LYS A 181 -0.06 25.46 -31.20
N LEU A 182 0.43 25.61 -29.97
CA LEU A 182 -0.42 25.55 -28.78
C LEU A 182 -1.41 26.73 -28.69
N ASN A 183 -1.02 27.93 -29.13
CA ASN A 183 -1.96 29.07 -29.24
C ASN A 183 -3.09 28.80 -30.25
N PHE A 184 -2.86 27.97 -31.28
CA PHE A 184 -3.92 27.51 -32.17
C PHE A 184 -4.89 26.56 -31.45
N ILE A 185 -4.37 25.60 -30.67
CA ILE A 185 -5.20 24.69 -29.84
C ILE A 185 -6.02 25.47 -28.81
N ASP A 186 -5.44 26.48 -28.16
CA ASP A 186 -6.11 27.33 -27.17
C ASP A 186 -7.35 28.03 -27.71
N LYS A 187 -7.31 28.44 -28.98
CA LYS A 187 -8.45 29.07 -29.66
C LYS A 187 -9.49 28.08 -30.16
N LEU A 188 -9.09 26.83 -30.38
CA LEU A 188 -9.91 25.81 -31.02
C LEU A 188 -10.74 25.00 -30.01
N VAL A 189 -10.22 24.79 -28.79
CA VAL A 189 -10.77 23.82 -27.83
C VAL A 189 -11.49 24.51 -26.68
N ASP A 190 -12.68 24.02 -26.32
CA ASP A 190 -13.34 24.35 -25.06
C ASP A 190 -12.83 23.44 -23.95
N TYR A 191 -12.10 24.01 -22.99
CA TYR A 191 -11.52 23.30 -21.86
C TYR A 191 -11.74 24.04 -20.53
N LYS A 192 -11.74 23.27 -19.42
CA LYS A 192 -11.84 23.82 -18.06
C LYS A 192 -10.47 24.25 -17.54
N TYR A 193 -9.48 23.38 -17.68
CA TYR A 193 -8.13 23.62 -17.18
C TYR A 193 -7.07 23.28 -18.23
N TRP A 194 -5.96 24.00 -18.18
CA TRP A 194 -4.78 23.73 -19.00
C TRP A 194 -3.57 23.66 -18.07
N TYR A 195 -2.96 22.49 -17.98
CA TYR A 195 -1.79 22.26 -17.13
C TYR A 195 -0.55 21.97 -17.96
N PHE A 196 0.57 22.58 -17.56
CA PHE A 196 1.84 22.47 -18.25
C PHE A 196 3.05 22.45 -17.31
N GLY A 197 4.22 22.08 -17.84
CA GLY A 197 5.50 21.97 -17.12
C GLY A 197 6.57 22.91 -17.70
N HIS A 198 7.77 22.38 -17.97
CA HIS A 198 8.87 22.97 -18.74
C HIS A 198 9.61 24.16 -18.10
N TYR A 199 8.91 25.05 -17.37
CA TYR A 199 9.49 26.30 -16.86
C TYR A 199 10.05 26.19 -15.44
N HIS A 200 10.11 24.98 -14.89
CA HIS A 200 10.66 24.65 -13.56
C HIS A 200 10.15 25.56 -12.43
N VAL A 201 8.86 25.90 -12.49
CA VAL A 201 8.21 26.69 -11.45
C VAL A 201 6.75 26.27 -11.30
N ASP A 202 6.31 26.21 -10.05
CA ASP A 202 4.91 26.09 -9.72
C ASP A 202 4.22 27.45 -9.79
N ARG A 203 3.29 27.61 -10.73
CA ARG A 203 2.60 28.89 -10.90
C ARG A 203 1.17 28.72 -11.39
N ILE A 204 0.22 29.28 -10.66
CA ILE A 204 -1.14 29.48 -11.17
C ILE A 204 -1.11 30.75 -12.03
N ILE A 205 -1.44 30.62 -13.31
CA ILE A 205 -1.43 31.73 -14.27
C ILE A 205 -2.75 32.48 -14.19
N ASP A 206 -3.85 31.74 -14.31
CA ASP A 206 -5.20 32.27 -14.24
C ASP A 206 -6.16 31.20 -13.71
N ASN A 207 -7.47 31.39 -13.89
CA ASN A 207 -8.49 30.44 -13.43
C ASN A 207 -8.51 29.11 -14.21
N LYS A 208 -7.82 29.02 -15.34
CA LYS A 208 -7.73 27.83 -16.19
C LYS A 208 -6.31 27.26 -16.24
N LYS A 209 -5.28 28.09 -16.33
CA LYS A 209 -3.89 27.72 -16.63
C LYS A 209 -3.02 27.59 -15.39
N ARG A 210 -2.23 26.53 -15.30
CA ARG A 210 -1.26 26.31 -14.23
C ARG A 210 0.00 25.60 -14.73
N CYS A 211 1.15 26.15 -14.37
CA CYS A 211 2.48 25.55 -14.51
C CYS A 211 2.79 24.68 -13.28
N PHE A 212 3.36 23.51 -13.51
CA PHE A 212 3.77 22.55 -12.49
C PHE A 212 5.28 22.35 -12.53
N TYR A 213 5.86 22.21 -11.34
CA TYR A 213 7.21 21.67 -11.20
C TYR A 213 7.28 20.72 -10.01
N ASP A 214 7.26 21.21 -8.76
CA ASP A 214 7.37 20.39 -7.56
C ASP A 214 6.02 19.96 -7.00
N ASN A 215 4.95 20.71 -7.28
CA ASN A 215 3.64 20.36 -6.75
C ASN A 215 3.09 19.07 -7.37
N ILE A 216 2.37 18.34 -6.52
CA ILE A 216 1.48 17.25 -6.91
C ILE A 216 0.04 17.69 -6.63
N LEU A 217 -0.77 17.81 -7.68
CA LEU A 217 -2.19 18.12 -7.56
C LEU A 217 -3.03 16.85 -7.66
N GLU A 218 -3.82 16.56 -6.63
CA GLU A 218 -4.89 15.56 -6.70
C GLU A 218 -6.15 16.16 -7.37
N ILE A 219 -6.53 15.61 -8.52
CA ILE A 219 -7.82 15.89 -9.15
C ILE A 219 -8.88 15.02 -8.47
N LYS A 220 -9.71 15.65 -7.64
CA LYS A 220 -10.86 15.00 -7.01
C LYS A 220 -12.00 14.89 -8.01
N LYS A 221 -12.64 13.71 -8.08
CA LYS A 221 -13.89 13.53 -8.83
C LYS A 221 -14.94 14.46 -8.20
N GLU A 222 -15.47 15.40 -8.97
CA GLU A 222 -16.75 15.99 -8.61
C GLU A 222 -17.80 14.88 -8.65
N TYR A 223 -18.30 14.46 -7.50
CA TYR A 223 -19.46 13.59 -7.43
C TYR A 223 -20.63 14.32 -8.09
N ARG A 224 -20.92 14.02 -9.36
CA ARG A 224 -22.20 14.34 -9.99
C ARG A 224 -23.25 13.39 -9.41
N GLY A 225 -23.58 13.59 -8.15
CA GLY A 225 -24.70 12.91 -7.51
C GLY A 225 -25.98 13.23 -8.28
N ASN A 226 -26.83 12.22 -8.46
CA ASN A 226 -28.24 12.43 -8.79
C ASN A 226 -28.78 13.56 -7.89
N LYS A 227 -29.26 14.66 -8.48
CA LYS A 227 -29.76 15.86 -7.77
C LYS A 227 -30.95 15.60 -6.82
N ASN A 228 -31.36 14.34 -6.63
CA ASN A 228 -32.52 13.93 -5.84
C ASN A 228 -32.21 13.09 -4.58
N LYS A 229 -30.96 12.93 -4.17
CA LYS A 229 -30.66 12.48 -2.80
C LYS A 229 -29.93 13.57 -2.04
N LYS A 230 -30.68 14.35 -1.25
CA LYS A 230 -30.13 15.08 -0.10
C LYS A 230 -29.47 14.04 0.80
N TYR A 231 -28.16 13.88 0.70
CA TYR A 231 -27.40 13.33 1.81
C TYR A 231 -27.35 14.43 2.86
N ASN A 232 -28.25 14.34 3.83
CA ASN A 232 -28.10 15.04 5.11
C ASN A 232 -26.79 14.52 5.73
N SER A 233 -25.69 15.22 5.50
CA SER A 233 -24.46 14.96 6.21
C SER A 233 -24.64 15.47 7.64
N PRO A 234 -24.61 14.64 8.69
CA PRO A 234 -24.57 15.15 10.05
C PRO A 234 -23.20 15.79 10.27
N ALA A 235 -23.18 17.01 10.78
CA ALA A 235 -21.98 17.59 11.37
C ALA A 235 -21.51 16.66 12.50
N TYR A 236 -20.26 16.18 12.42
CA TYR A 236 -19.71 15.24 13.40
C TYR A 236 -19.28 16.00 14.67
N PHE A 237 -19.72 15.52 15.83
CA PHE A 237 -19.20 15.91 17.15
C PHE A 237 -17.96 15.08 17.47
N ILE A 238 -16.93 15.73 18.02
CA ILE A 238 -15.68 15.11 18.46
C ILE A 238 -15.79 14.96 19.98
N GLU A 239 -15.87 13.73 20.49
CA GLU A 239 -15.64 13.44 21.91
C GLU A 239 -14.24 12.83 22.08
N ASP A 240 -13.42 13.54 22.82
CA ASP A 240 -12.04 13.15 23.14
C ASP A 240 -12.05 12.21 24.35
N ILE A 241 -11.73 10.94 24.11
CA ILE A 241 -11.38 10.00 25.16
C ILE A 241 -9.93 9.56 24.94
N ARG A 242 -9.01 10.46 25.34
CA ARG A 242 -7.63 10.20 25.76
C ARG A 242 -6.74 9.44 24.76
N HIS A 243 -6.66 9.98 23.53
CA HIS A 243 -5.67 9.70 22.47
C HIS A 243 -6.11 8.80 21.31
N CYS A 244 -7.37 8.38 21.23
CA CYS A 244 -7.93 7.79 20.02
C CYS A 244 -9.09 8.66 19.51
N LYS A 245 -8.99 9.14 18.27
CA LYS A 245 -10.04 9.92 17.61
C LYS A 245 -10.98 8.94 16.92
N TYR A 246 -12.13 8.66 17.53
CA TYR A 246 -13.17 7.83 16.91
C TYR A 246 -14.18 8.72 16.20
N VAL A 247 -14.50 8.43 14.93
CA VAL A 247 -15.65 9.01 14.25
C VAL A 247 -16.67 7.89 14.07
N SER A 248 -17.76 7.97 14.82
CA SER A 248 -18.71 6.87 14.99
C SER A 248 -19.61 6.56 13.78
N ASN A 249 -19.45 7.27 12.66
CA ASN A 249 -20.34 7.17 11.49
C ASN A 249 -19.64 7.52 10.14
N ALA A 250 -18.33 7.25 10.00
CA ALA A 250 -17.68 7.46 8.71
C ALA A 250 -18.02 6.31 7.73
N PRO A 251 -18.24 6.58 6.44
CA PRO A 251 -18.53 5.55 5.43
C PRO A 251 -17.28 4.71 5.05
N TYR A 252 -16.17 4.87 5.76
CA TYR A 252 -14.89 4.25 5.42
C TYR A 252 -14.31 3.48 6.61
N LEU A 253 -13.53 2.44 6.34
CA LEU A 253 -12.88 1.64 7.37
C LEU A 253 -11.71 2.41 8.01
N TYR A 254 -11.41 2.12 9.27
CA TYR A 254 -10.29 2.72 9.99
C TYR A 254 -9.11 1.77 10.07
N SER A 255 -7.89 2.31 9.97
CA SER A 255 -6.70 1.61 10.46
C SER A 255 -6.52 1.89 11.96
N LYS A 256 -5.94 0.94 12.71
CA LYS A 256 -5.65 0.99 14.18
C LYS A 256 -4.92 2.26 14.67
N PHE A 257 -4.51 3.16 13.76
CA PHE A 257 -3.70 4.35 14.01
C PHE A 257 -4.36 5.68 13.57
N ASN A 258 -5.68 5.82 13.60
CA ASN A 258 -6.42 7.08 13.36
C ASN A 258 -6.31 7.65 11.93
N TYR A 259 -6.08 6.83 10.90
CA TYR A 259 -6.16 7.27 9.50
C TYR A 259 -7.46 6.77 8.88
N ASN A 260 -8.21 7.67 8.24
CA ASN A 260 -9.32 7.32 7.36
C ASN A 260 -8.74 6.47 6.22
N THR A 261 -9.09 5.20 6.13
CA THR A 261 -8.93 4.50 4.84
C THR A 261 -9.98 5.08 3.89
N LYS A 262 -9.79 4.97 2.57
CA LYS A 262 -10.82 5.34 1.58
C LYS A 262 -11.56 4.11 1.06
N ILE A 263 -11.40 2.98 1.76
CA ILE A 263 -11.97 1.66 1.44
C ILE A 263 -13.35 1.61 2.10
N VAL A 264 -14.38 1.34 1.30
CA VAL A 264 -15.75 1.10 1.79
C VAL A 264 -15.99 -0.41 1.94
N GLU A 265 -17.05 -0.81 2.62
CA GLU A 265 -17.33 -2.23 2.87
C GLU A 265 -17.48 -3.02 1.57
N GLU A 266 -18.05 -2.40 0.53
CA GLU A 266 -18.27 -3.01 -0.77
C GLU A 266 -16.97 -3.22 -1.58
N ASP A 267 -15.88 -2.53 -1.24
CA ASP A 267 -14.57 -2.72 -1.87
C ASP A 267 -13.82 -3.93 -1.30
N LEU A 268 -14.30 -4.48 -0.19
CA LEU A 268 -13.65 -5.59 0.49
C LEU A 268 -14.00 -6.90 -0.18
N PRO A 269 -13.01 -7.79 -0.40
CA PRO A 269 -13.31 -9.14 -0.78
C PRO A 269 -14.07 -9.85 0.35
N GLU A 270 -14.89 -10.83 -0.01
CA GLU A 270 -15.70 -11.59 0.94
C GLU A 270 -14.88 -12.18 2.11
N TRP A 271 -13.61 -12.49 1.84
CA TRP A 271 -12.67 -13.11 2.77
C TRP A 271 -11.92 -12.11 3.69
N TYR A 272 -12.33 -10.84 3.72
CA TYR A 272 -11.77 -9.80 4.58
C TYR A 272 -12.19 -9.94 6.06
N VAL A 273 -11.29 -9.57 6.97
CA VAL A 273 -11.53 -9.51 8.43
C VAL A 273 -11.69 -8.06 8.86
N HIS A 274 -12.84 -7.73 9.44
CA HIS A 274 -13.22 -6.38 9.84
C HIS A 274 -12.23 -5.76 10.85
N GLY A 275 -12.04 -4.44 10.80
CA GLY A 275 -11.19 -3.73 11.78
C GLY A 275 -9.67 -3.90 11.64
N ARG A 276 -9.18 -4.69 10.66
CA ARG A 276 -7.74 -4.91 10.45
C ARG A 276 -7.21 -4.30 9.16
N PHE A 277 -6.22 -3.42 9.31
CA PHE A 277 -5.39 -2.86 8.24
C PHE A 277 -3.92 -2.92 8.66
N HIS A 278 -3.09 -3.65 7.93
CA HIS A 278 -1.66 -3.73 8.22
C HIS A 278 -0.95 -2.57 7.50
N LYS A 279 -0.21 -1.75 8.26
CA LYS A 279 0.65 -0.71 7.66
C LYS A 279 1.59 -1.38 6.66
N ARG A 280 1.69 -0.80 5.45
CA ARG A 280 2.61 -1.13 4.35
C ARG A 280 2.09 -2.05 3.23
N TRP A 281 1.00 -2.84 3.41
CA TRP A 281 0.58 -3.83 2.39
C TRP A 281 -0.94 -4.02 2.19
N GLY A 282 -1.81 -3.36 2.97
CA GLY A 282 -3.26 -3.46 2.84
C GLY A 282 -3.93 -4.26 3.97
N TYR A 283 -5.08 -4.88 3.68
CA TYR A 283 -5.82 -5.69 4.65
C TYR A 283 -5.25 -7.11 4.81
N ILE A 284 -5.54 -7.75 5.95
CA ILE A 284 -5.08 -9.12 6.21
C ILE A 284 -6.01 -10.08 5.47
N SER A 285 -5.45 -10.93 4.61
CA SER A 285 -6.19 -11.93 3.83
C SER A 285 -6.33 -13.23 4.61
N SER A 286 -7.53 -13.79 4.72
CA SER A 286 -7.69 -15.19 5.15
C SER A 286 -7.33 -16.20 4.04
N LYS A 287 -7.30 -15.73 2.79
CA LYS A 287 -6.90 -16.50 1.60
C LYS A 287 -5.38 -16.53 1.42
N GLY A 288 -4.84 -17.67 1.01
CA GLY A 288 -3.40 -17.85 0.77
C GLY A 288 -2.59 -18.18 2.03
N ILE A 289 -3.25 -18.26 3.19
CA ILE A 289 -2.62 -18.74 4.42
C ILE A 289 -2.32 -20.23 4.27
N VAL A 290 -1.07 -20.60 4.55
CA VAL A 290 -0.58 -21.98 4.49
C VAL A 290 -0.20 -22.52 5.87
N ASN A 291 0.12 -21.66 6.83
CA ASN A 291 0.47 -22.09 8.18
C ASN A 291 0.14 -21.01 9.23
N ILE A 292 -0.19 -21.44 10.44
CA ILE A 292 -0.62 -20.60 11.56
C ILE A 292 -0.01 -21.14 12.84
N LYS A 293 0.48 -20.26 13.71
CA LYS A 293 0.98 -20.62 15.04
C LYS A 293 0.48 -19.65 16.11
N TYR A 294 -0.15 -20.19 17.14
CA TYR A 294 -0.69 -19.43 18.27
C TYR A 294 0.18 -19.60 19.51
N TYR A 295 0.41 -18.45 20.14
CA TYR A 295 1.23 -18.24 21.32
C TYR A 295 0.35 -17.59 22.38
N PRO A 296 -0.27 -18.38 23.26
CA PRO A 296 -1.06 -17.84 24.36
C PRO A 296 -0.14 -17.19 25.39
N ASN A 297 -0.45 -15.96 25.77
CA ASN A 297 0.13 -15.27 26.91
C ASN A 297 -0.63 -15.67 28.18
N MET A 298 0.10 -16.32 29.09
CA MET A 298 -0.43 -16.86 30.35
C MET A 298 -0.14 -15.95 31.56
N TRP A 299 0.53 -14.80 31.33
CA TRP A 299 0.98 -13.89 32.39
C TRP A 299 -0.08 -12.86 32.82
N ILE A 300 -1.13 -12.67 32.03
CA ILE A 300 -2.07 -11.54 32.19
C ILE A 300 -3.51 -12.05 32.29
N ASN A 301 -4.29 -11.42 33.18
CA ASN A 301 -5.71 -11.62 33.45
C ASN A 301 -6.63 -11.19 32.30
N HIS A 302 -6.20 -11.32 31.04
CA HIS A 302 -7.02 -11.01 29.89
C HIS A 302 -7.11 -12.22 28.95
N TYR A 303 -8.34 -12.68 28.74
CA TYR A 303 -8.64 -13.70 27.74
C TYR A 303 -8.37 -13.14 26.34
N LEU A 304 -7.46 -13.78 25.59
CA LEU A 304 -7.03 -13.48 24.21
C LEU A 304 -6.35 -12.12 23.96
N ARG A 305 -6.58 -11.10 24.80
CA ARG A 305 -6.13 -9.72 24.57
C ARG A 305 -4.62 -9.57 24.35
N ASP A 306 -3.84 -10.35 25.08
CA ASP A 306 -2.38 -10.25 25.09
C ASP A 306 -1.71 -11.44 24.37
N ASP A 307 -2.50 -12.20 23.61
CA ASP A 307 -2.04 -13.35 22.85
C ASP A 307 -1.55 -12.97 21.47
N ASP A 308 -0.77 -13.90 20.92
CA ASP A 308 -0.06 -13.74 19.67
C ASP A 308 -0.45 -14.85 18.67
N LEU A 309 -0.92 -14.46 17.50
CA LEU A 309 -1.19 -15.36 16.39
C LEU A 309 -0.26 -15.01 15.22
N LYS A 310 0.64 -15.93 14.85
CA LYS A 310 1.53 -15.80 13.70
C LYS A 310 0.93 -16.52 12.50
N ILE A 311 0.87 -15.83 11.36
CA ILE A 311 0.28 -16.32 10.11
C ILE A 311 1.38 -16.33 9.05
N ILE A 312 1.43 -17.40 8.24
CA ILE A 312 2.35 -17.56 7.12
C ILE A 312 1.53 -17.76 5.84
N TYR A 313 1.87 -16.99 4.80
CA TYR A 313 1.30 -17.10 3.46
C TYR A 313 2.16 -17.96 2.53
N ASP A 314 1.58 -18.39 1.42
CA ASP A 314 2.22 -19.17 0.36
C ASP A 314 3.46 -18.49 -0.25
N ASP A 315 3.49 -17.16 -0.28
CA ASP A 315 4.65 -16.34 -0.67
C ASP A 315 5.73 -16.21 0.42
N GLY A 316 5.53 -16.84 1.59
CA GLY A 316 6.43 -16.80 2.74
C GLY A 316 6.27 -15.58 3.64
N PHE A 317 5.31 -14.68 3.36
CA PHE A 317 5.05 -13.51 4.17
C PHE A 317 4.51 -13.89 5.56
N LYS A 318 4.97 -13.17 6.60
CA LYS A 318 4.63 -13.44 8.00
C LYS A 318 3.92 -12.26 8.64
N ILE A 319 2.75 -12.51 9.21
CA ILE A 319 1.96 -11.50 9.93
C ILE A 319 1.80 -11.91 11.39
N HIS A 320 1.78 -10.91 12.26
CA HIS A 320 1.48 -11.04 13.68
C HIS A 320 0.11 -10.40 13.96
N VAL A 321 -0.78 -11.15 14.60
CA VAL A 321 -2.14 -10.73 14.98
C VAL A 321 -2.23 -10.79 16.50
N ASP A 322 -2.57 -9.66 17.11
CA ASP A 322 -2.72 -9.51 18.56
C ASP A 322 -4.19 -9.47 18.99
N GLY A 323 -4.46 -9.87 20.23
CA GLY A 323 -5.68 -9.50 20.94
C GLY A 323 -7.00 -10.06 20.40
N TYR A 324 -8.07 -9.26 20.49
CA TYR A 324 -9.44 -9.68 20.18
C TYR A 324 -9.64 -10.10 18.72
N ASP A 325 -8.78 -9.63 17.82
CA ASP A 325 -8.86 -9.91 16.40
C ASP A 325 -8.40 -11.32 16.03
N ILE A 326 -7.80 -12.06 16.99
CA ILE A 326 -7.50 -13.49 16.84
C ILE A 326 -8.79 -14.27 16.57
N VAL A 327 -9.90 -13.93 17.23
CA VAL A 327 -11.18 -14.64 17.07
C VAL A 327 -11.74 -14.42 15.66
N GLU A 328 -11.80 -13.17 15.21
CA GLU A 328 -12.32 -12.83 13.89
C GLU A 328 -11.48 -13.47 12.78
N MET A 329 -10.16 -13.52 12.97
CA MET A 329 -9.25 -14.18 12.05
C MET A 329 -9.49 -15.70 11.98
N ILE A 330 -9.70 -16.37 13.12
CA ILE A 330 -10.01 -17.81 13.15
C ILE A 330 -11.29 -18.12 12.38
N LEU A 331 -12.35 -17.35 12.61
CA LEU A 331 -13.64 -17.51 11.94
C LEU A 331 -13.53 -17.28 10.44
N ALA A 332 -12.75 -16.28 10.01
CA ALA A 332 -12.51 -16.02 8.60
C ALA A 332 -11.69 -17.14 7.94
N ILE A 333 -10.66 -17.65 8.61
CA ILE A 333 -9.85 -18.75 8.08
C ILE A 333 -10.69 -20.02 7.93
N GLU A 334 -11.54 -20.33 8.91
CA GLU A 334 -12.45 -21.48 8.85
C GLU A 334 -13.45 -21.38 7.68
N LYS A 335 -13.88 -20.16 7.35
CA LYS A 335 -14.83 -19.93 6.26
C LYS A 335 -14.17 -19.94 4.87
N TYR A 336 -12.95 -19.41 4.76
CA TYR A 336 -12.34 -19.08 3.47
C TYR A 336 -11.07 -19.86 3.14
N ASN A 337 -10.61 -20.74 4.03
CA ASN A 337 -9.41 -21.51 3.85
C ASN A 337 -9.57 -22.94 4.42
N ASN A 338 -8.80 -23.89 3.87
CA ASN A 338 -8.82 -25.28 4.28
C ASN A 338 -7.66 -25.62 5.24
N VAL A 339 -7.15 -24.63 5.98
CA VAL A 339 -6.10 -24.88 6.99
C VAL A 339 -6.72 -25.65 8.15
N ASP A 340 -6.04 -26.70 8.61
CA ASP A 340 -6.48 -27.43 9.81
C ASP A 340 -6.31 -26.56 11.06
N LEU A 341 -7.44 -26.11 11.61
CA LEU A 341 -7.51 -25.29 12.81
C LEU A 341 -7.71 -26.12 14.09
N THR A 342 -7.73 -27.45 14.02
CA THR A 342 -8.02 -28.33 15.16
C THR A 342 -7.07 -28.07 16.32
N TYR A 343 -5.77 -27.99 16.04
CA TYR A 343 -4.73 -27.69 17.02
C TYR A 343 -4.89 -26.29 17.65
N LEU A 344 -5.24 -25.29 16.84
CA LEU A 344 -5.44 -23.92 17.29
C LEU A 344 -6.64 -23.81 18.23
N LYS A 345 -7.78 -24.40 17.83
CA LYS A 345 -9.02 -24.43 18.63
C LYS A 345 -8.80 -25.09 19.98
N LYS A 346 -8.03 -26.19 20.02
CA LYS A 346 -7.59 -26.84 21.27
C LYS A 346 -6.85 -25.89 22.21
N LYS A 347 -5.88 -25.11 21.70
CA LYS A 347 -5.13 -24.14 22.52
C LYS A 347 -5.98 -22.98 23.02
N VAL A 348 -6.89 -22.45 22.18
CA VAL A 348 -7.80 -21.38 22.57
C VAL A 348 -8.78 -21.86 23.66
N ASN A 349 -9.35 -23.06 23.49
CA ASN A 349 -10.24 -23.67 24.49
C ASN A 349 -9.52 -23.96 25.81
N PHE A 350 -8.28 -24.46 25.75
CA PHE A 350 -7.43 -24.64 26.93
C PHE A 350 -7.24 -23.31 27.68
N LYS A 351 -6.90 -22.23 26.95
CA LYS A 351 -6.77 -20.91 27.57
C LYS A 351 -8.09 -20.41 28.17
N ALA A 352 -9.22 -20.68 27.52
CA ALA A 352 -10.54 -20.31 28.05
C ALA A 352 -10.82 -21.01 29.38
N ALA A 353 -10.55 -22.31 29.45
CA ALA A 353 -10.69 -23.10 30.68
C ALA A 353 -9.75 -22.59 31.78
N PHE A 354 -8.48 -22.33 31.46
CA PHE A 354 -7.50 -21.77 32.39
C PHE A 354 -7.89 -20.38 32.89
N TYR A 355 -8.32 -19.49 31.99
CA TYR A 355 -8.78 -18.15 32.33
C TYR A 355 -9.99 -18.19 33.26
N ASN A 356 -10.96 -19.05 32.96
CA ASN A 356 -12.15 -19.22 33.81
C ASN A 356 -11.78 -19.78 35.19
N TYR A 357 -10.91 -20.78 35.26
CA TYR A 357 -10.39 -21.32 36.53
C TYR A 357 -9.72 -20.25 37.39
N TYR A 358 -8.90 -19.39 36.78
CA TYR A 358 -8.19 -18.32 37.49
C TYR A 358 -9.10 -17.18 37.98
N HIS A 359 -10.30 -17.02 37.38
CA HIS A 359 -11.18 -15.87 37.61
C HIS A 359 -12.55 -16.19 38.24
N LYS A 360 -12.87 -17.45 38.52
CA LYS A 360 -14.06 -17.82 39.32
C LYS A 360 -13.64 -18.26 40.72
N GLU A 361 -14.35 -17.76 41.72
CA GLU A 361 -14.25 -18.23 43.12
C GLU A 361 -14.81 -19.66 43.30
N ASP A 362 -15.63 -20.17 42.36
CA ASP A 362 -16.39 -21.44 42.49
C ASP A 362 -16.42 -22.32 41.21
N LEU A 363 -15.30 -22.48 40.49
CA LEU A 363 -15.24 -23.46 39.38
C LEU A 363 -14.79 -24.84 39.87
N ASP A 364 -15.58 -25.87 39.58
CA ASP A 364 -15.27 -27.25 39.94
C ASP A 364 -14.06 -27.78 39.14
N PHE A 365 -13.10 -28.35 39.86
CA PHE A 365 -11.91 -28.99 39.28
C PHE A 365 -12.29 -30.08 38.26
N GLU A 366 -13.44 -30.73 38.45
CA GLU A 366 -13.93 -31.77 37.57
C GLU A 366 -14.37 -31.22 36.20
N GLU A 367 -14.93 -30.01 36.12
CA GLU A 367 -15.24 -29.33 34.84
C GLU A 367 -13.96 -28.96 34.07
N VAL A 368 -12.95 -28.46 34.78
CA VAL A 368 -11.65 -28.10 34.19
C VAL A 368 -10.89 -29.35 33.71
N SER A 369 -10.89 -30.42 34.51
CA SER A 369 -10.36 -31.74 34.11
C SER A 369 -11.08 -32.30 32.90
N ASN A 370 -12.40 -32.21 32.83
CA ASN A 370 -13.15 -32.71 31.68
C ASN A 370 -12.87 -31.90 30.40
N ALA A 371 -12.73 -30.57 30.50
CA ALA A 371 -12.26 -29.75 29.38
C ALA A 371 -10.82 -30.12 28.94
N PHE A 372 -9.94 -30.49 29.89
CA PHE A 372 -8.60 -30.98 29.57
C PHE A 372 -8.60 -32.38 28.93
N LYS A 373 -9.49 -33.29 29.35
CA LYS A 373 -9.69 -34.62 28.72
C LYS A 373 -10.11 -34.54 27.27
N GLU A 374 -10.98 -33.59 26.93
CA GLU A 374 -11.39 -33.39 25.53
C GLU A 374 -10.23 -32.86 24.65
N VAL A 375 -9.27 -32.16 25.26
CA VAL A 375 -8.12 -31.55 24.57
C VAL A 375 -6.94 -32.54 24.46
N SER A 376 -6.66 -33.30 25.52
CA SER A 376 -5.59 -34.31 25.65
C SER A 376 -6.18 -35.72 25.61
N ASN A 377 -6.08 -36.40 24.46
CA ASN A 377 -6.51 -37.81 24.33
C ASN A 377 -5.58 -38.81 25.07
N ASP A 378 -4.73 -38.32 25.98
CA ASP A 378 -3.78 -39.12 26.74
C ASP A 378 -3.88 -38.78 28.22
N LYS A 379 -4.24 -39.82 28.98
CA LYS A 379 -4.57 -39.77 30.40
C LYS A 379 -3.32 -39.58 31.27
N GLU A 380 -2.15 -40.06 30.83
CA GLU A 380 -0.90 -39.91 31.56
C GLU A 380 -0.38 -38.46 31.51
N ILE A 381 -0.74 -37.77 30.42
CA ILE A 381 -0.40 -36.36 30.16
C ILE A 381 -1.30 -35.46 30.99
N GLU A 382 -2.59 -35.78 31.04
CA GLU A 382 -3.56 -35.09 31.89
C GLU A 382 -3.13 -35.15 33.37
N GLU A 383 -2.74 -36.32 33.87
CA GLU A 383 -2.30 -36.50 35.26
C GLU A 383 -1.04 -35.68 35.57
N LYS A 384 -0.05 -35.63 34.66
CA LYS A 384 1.16 -34.82 34.83
C LYS A 384 0.88 -33.31 34.79
N ILE A 385 0.00 -32.84 33.92
CA ILE A 385 -0.41 -31.43 33.85
C ILE A 385 -1.14 -31.03 35.14
N MET A 386 -2.05 -31.88 35.62
CA MET A 386 -2.76 -31.65 36.87
C MET A 386 -1.83 -31.67 38.08
N GLU A 387 -0.85 -32.58 38.12
CA GLU A 387 0.17 -32.62 39.17
C GLU A 387 1.05 -31.35 39.16
N LEU A 388 1.41 -30.84 37.98
CA LEU A 388 2.16 -29.59 37.82
C LEU A 388 1.35 -28.36 38.26
N ILE A 389 0.07 -28.28 37.88
CA ILE A 389 -0.85 -27.22 38.33
C ILE A 389 -0.99 -27.25 39.86
N HIS A 390 -1.13 -28.44 40.45
CA HIS A 390 -1.24 -28.61 41.91
C HIS A 390 0.05 -28.20 42.64
N LYS A 391 1.22 -28.63 42.15
CA LYS A 391 2.54 -28.24 42.69
C LYS A 391 2.81 -26.74 42.59
N VAL A 392 2.21 -26.07 41.62
CA VAL A 392 2.35 -24.64 41.38
C VAL A 392 1.41 -23.82 42.27
N ASN A 393 0.21 -24.33 42.58
CA ASN A 393 -0.68 -23.71 43.57
C ASN A 393 -0.14 -23.80 45.01
N GLU A 394 0.65 -24.82 45.35
CA GLU A 394 1.29 -24.93 46.69
C GLU A 394 2.49 -23.98 46.88
N LYS A 395 3.04 -23.40 45.80
CA LYS A 395 4.15 -22.45 45.84
C LYS A 395 3.76 -21.16 45.13
N GLU A 396 3.07 -20.28 45.85
CA GLU A 396 2.82 -18.91 45.42
C GLU A 396 4.11 -18.29 44.80
N LYS A 397 4.02 -17.87 43.52
CA LYS A 397 4.95 -17.02 42.72
C LYS A 397 5.73 -17.62 41.54
N TYR A 398 5.57 -18.88 41.13
CA TYR A 398 6.35 -19.41 39.98
C TYR A 398 5.54 -20.07 38.86
N LEU A 399 4.33 -19.57 38.59
CA LEU A 399 3.53 -19.97 37.42
C LEU A 399 4.18 -19.81 36.02
N PRO A 400 4.97 -18.76 35.71
CA PRO A 400 5.04 -18.35 34.32
C PRO A 400 5.90 -19.24 33.40
N ASN A 401 7.03 -19.75 33.90
CA ASN A 401 7.95 -20.54 33.08
C ASN A 401 7.51 -22.00 32.95
N ALA A 402 6.71 -22.54 33.88
CA ALA A 402 6.30 -23.94 33.86
C ALA A 402 5.18 -24.19 32.84
N ALA A 403 4.20 -23.30 32.73
CA ALA A 403 3.11 -23.42 31.75
C ALA A 403 3.60 -23.23 30.31
N GLU A 404 4.54 -22.30 30.10
CA GLU A 404 5.20 -22.07 28.81
C GLU A 404 6.06 -23.28 28.40
N TYR A 405 6.81 -23.85 29.34
CA TYR A 405 7.63 -25.06 29.13
C TYR A 405 6.78 -26.32 28.86
N VAL A 406 5.65 -26.49 29.56
CA VAL A 406 4.70 -27.59 29.29
C VAL A 406 4.07 -27.45 27.91
N MET A 407 3.69 -26.24 27.49
CA MET A 407 3.08 -26.02 26.17
C MET A 407 4.07 -26.16 25.01
N ASP A 408 5.31 -25.68 25.16
CA ASP A 408 6.35 -25.84 24.14
C ASP A 408 6.87 -27.27 24.05
N SER A 409 7.02 -27.98 25.17
CA SER A 409 7.46 -29.39 25.15
C SER A 409 6.42 -30.35 24.58
N TYR A 410 5.11 -30.10 24.81
CA TYR A 410 4.06 -31.04 24.39
C TYR A 410 3.55 -30.85 22.98
N LEU A 411 3.50 -29.60 22.51
CA LEU A 411 2.72 -29.27 21.32
C LEU A 411 3.59 -28.82 20.14
N SER A 412 4.91 -28.82 20.28
CA SER A 412 5.85 -28.41 19.22
C SER A 412 6.66 -29.54 18.60
N ASP A 413 6.70 -30.75 19.18
CA ASP A 413 7.73 -31.71 18.80
C ASP A 413 7.24 -32.98 18.07
N GLU A 414 6.27 -33.77 18.53
CA GLU A 414 6.02 -35.06 17.84
C GLU A 414 5.27 -34.94 16.50
N ILE A 415 4.31 -34.01 16.38
CA ILE A 415 3.56 -33.80 15.13
C ILE A 415 4.44 -33.08 14.10
N PHE A 416 5.29 -32.15 14.55
CA PHE A 416 6.17 -31.36 13.67
C PHE A 416 7.44 -32.13 13.25
N LYS A 417 7.99 -32.99 14.11
CA LYS A 417 9.14 -33.88 13.80
C LYS A 417 8.80 -34.90 12.71
N LYS A 418 7.54 -35.31 12.57
CA LYS A 418 7.12 -36.31 11.57
C LYS A 418 7.09 -35.78 10.14
N GLU A 419 6.95 -34.46 9.95
CA GLU A 419 6.75 -33.87 8.62
C GLU A 419 7.93 -33.05 8.06
N THR A 420 8.97 -32.70 8.85
CA THR A 420 9.97 -31.71 8.37
C THR A 420 11.45 -32.06 8.54
N GLY A 421 11.81 -33.23 9.06
CA GLY A 421 13.15 -33.81 8.89
C GLY A 421 14.36 -32.88 9.14
N PHE A 422 14.40 -32.15 10.26
CA PHE A 422 15.56 -31.34 10.63
C PHE A 422 16.07 -31.59 12.06
N TYR A 423 17.39 -31.43 12.18
CA TYR A 423 18.34 -32.11 13.07
C TYR A 423 18.27 -31.84 14.59
N GLN A 424 18.79 -32.84 15.31
CA GLN A 424 19.10 -32.93 16.75
C GLN A 424 20.09 -31.88 17.25
N LYS A 425 19.75 -31.22 18.37
CA LYS A 425 20.67 -31.00 19.49
C LYS A 425 20.02 -31.58 20.74
N THR A 426 20.75 -32.40 21.48
CA THR A 426 20.23 -33.07 22.67
C THR A 426 19.91 -32.05 23.75
N THR A 427 18.75 -32.22 24.36
CA THR A 427 18.14 -31.38 25.39
C THR A 427 19.13 -31.00 26.51
N ASP A 428 20.07 -31.88 26.82
CA ASP A 428 21.08 -31.69 27.88
C ASP A 428 22.10 -30.56 27.60
N GLU A 429 22.41 -30.28 26.33
CA GLU A 429 23.31 -29.18 25.96
C GLU A 429 22.63 -27.81 26.09
N LEU A 430 21.33 -27.74 25.82
CA LEU A 430 20.51 -26.54 25.98
C LEU A 430 20.30 -26.20 27.46
N TYR A 431 20.08 -27.21 28.30
CA TYR A 431 19.98 -27.04 29.76
C TYR A 431 21.27 -26.48 30.36
N SER A 432 22.42 -27.00 29.93
CA SER A 432 23.73 -26.56 30.43
C SER A 432 24.05 -25.11 30.06
N LEU A 433 23.66 -24.66 28.87
CA LEU A 433 23.79 -23.27 28.44
C LEU A 433 22.86 -22.34 29.21
N LEU A 434 21.64 -22.79 29.49
CA LEU A 434 20.66 -22.02 30.28
C LEU A 434 21.12 -21.81 31.72
N GLU A 435 21.68 -22.85 32.36
CA GLU A 435 22.23 -22.74 33.72
C GLU A 435 23.42 -21.79 33.80
N MET A 436 24.29 -21.77 32.78
CA MET A 436 25.40 -20.81 32.68
C MET A 436 24.92 -19.38 32.56
N GLU A 437 23.93 -19.13 31.70
CA GLU A 437 23.40 -17.78 31.46
C GLU A 437 22.64 -17.26 32.68
N ILE A 438 21.89 -18.13 33.37
CA ILE A 438 21.20 -17.83 34.64
C ILE A 438 22.20 -17.48 35.76
N LYS A 439 23.34 -18.19 35.82
CA LYS A 439 24.39 -17.90 36.80
C LYS A 439 25.04 -16.54 36.56
N LYS A 440 25.31 -16.23 35.29
CA LYS A 440 25.88 -14.94 34.86
C LYS A 440 24.93 -13.76 35.15
N MET A 441 23.64 -13.93 34.85
CA MET A 441 22.61 -12.92 35.15
C MET A 441 22.42 -12.66 36.65
N LYS A 442 22.62 -13.67 37.51
CA LYS A 442 22.58 -13.54 38.97
C LYS A 442 23.80 -12.82 39.54
N GLU A 443 24.99 -13.06 38.97
CA GLU A 443 26.25 -12.45 39.39
C GLU A 443 26.32 -10.96 38.99
N GLU A 444 25.75 -10.57 37.85
CA GLU A 444 25.81 -9.20 37.33
C GLU A 444 24.72 -8.25 37.87
N LYS A 445 23.78 -8.73 38.72
CA LYS A 445 22.64 -7.95 39.26
C LYS A 445 21.90 -7.09 38.21
N ILE A 446 21.81 -7.58 36.97
CA ILE A 446 21.13 -6.87 35.88
C ILE A 446 19.63 -7.13 35.99
N TRP A 447 18.99 -6.49 36.96
CA TRP A 447 17.53 -6.35 37.01
C TRP A 447 17.21 -4.89 37.37
N ARG A 448 16.94 -4.09 36.33
CA ARG A 448 16.06 -2.94 36.44
C ARG A 448 14.99 -3.07 35.37
N TYR A 449 13.75 -3.05 35.84
CA TYR A 449 12.55 -2.92 35.05
C TYR A 449 12.67 -1.83 33.98
N SER A 450 12.13 -2.10 32.79
CA SER A 450 11.46 -1.08 31.99
C SER A 450 10.48 -1.72 31.01
N TYR A 451 9.20 -1.42 31.25
CA TYR A 451 8.02 -1.33 30.38
C TYR A 451 7.69 -2.44 29.39
#